data_AF-A0AA39UQB5-F1
#
_entry.id   AF-A0AA39UQB5-F1
#
_cell.length_a   1.000
_cell.length_b   1.000
_cell.length_c   1.000
_cell.angle_alpha   90.00
_cell.angle_beta   90.00
_cell.angle_gamma   90.00
#
_symmetry.space_group_name_H-M   'P 1'
#
loop_
_entity.id
_entity.type
_entity.pdbx_description
1 polymer ?
#
loop_
_entity_poly.entity_id
_entity_poly.type
_entity_poly.pdbx_seq_one_letter_code
_entity_poly.pdbx_strand_id
1 'polypeptide(L)'
;MGCFISKLWAILWHIWRTTLGCHRRKFSHGTYANEREEQAYWESAMRWNLYLQTSGAMKDWSIPVITSYTPAPPAPASKKDGIEATEYYLPSKAFCKWYRMVFPESPHYPTLSQAQRLKTHFSSLDRREMHRMSRMLSDEVVFGTHRRWSSDYKAMWMLWMEKKSADVAIVFVNQSQ
;
A
#
# COMPACT_ATOMS: atom_id res chain seq x y z
N MET A 1 33.69 -16.94 -10.33
CA MET A 1 32.95 -15.76 -9.82
C MET A 1 31.46 -16.09 -9.68
N GLY A 2 31.02 -16.70 -8.56
CA GLY A 2 29.63 -17.23 -8.46
C GLY A 2 28.92 -17.06 -7.12
N CYS A 3 29.42 -16.23 -6.19
CA CYS A 3 28.93 -16.21 -4.80
C CYS A 3 28.16 -14.93 -4.40
N PHE A 4 28.07 -13.92 -5.27
CA PHE A 4 27.45 -12.62 -4.92
C PHE A 4 25.93 -12.57 -5.09
N ILE A 5 25.36 -13.37 -6.00
CA ILE A 5 23.93 -13.39 -6.27
C ILE A 5 23.17 -14.05 -5.09
N SER A 6 23.72 -15.12 -4.54
CA SER A 6 23.15 -15.85 -3.39
C SER A 6 22.96 -14.96 -2.14
N LYS A 7 23.90 -14.06 -1.85
CA LYS A 7 23.82 -13.17 -0.68
C LYS A 7 22.74 -12.08 -0.81
N LEU A 8 22.53 -11.57 -2.03
CA LEU A 8 21.46 -10.60 -2.31
C LEU A 8 20.07 -11.25 -2.21
N TRP A 9 19.93 -12.47 -2.75
CA TRP A 9 18.72 -13.26 -2.59
C TRP A 9 18.44 -13.62 -1.14
N ALA A 10 19.45 -13.92 -0.32
CA ALA A 10 19.27 -14.17 1.10
C ALA A 10 18.78 -12.94 1.88
N ILE A 11 19.30 -11.75 1.56
CA ILE A 11 18.85 -10.48 2.19
C ILE A 11 17.41 -10.16 1.76
N LEU A 12 17.10 -10.28 0.47
CA LEU A 12 15.74 -10.09 -0.05
C LEU A 12 14.76 -11.13 0.53
N TRP A 13 15.19 -12.38 0.66
CA TRP A 13 14.42 -13.45 1.30
C TRP A 13 14.18 -13.20 2.78
N HIS A 14 15.16 -12.67 3.52
CA HIS A 14 14.99 -12.31 4.93
C HIS A 14 14.02 -11.15 5.11
N ILE A 15 14.09 -10.14 4.23
CA ILE A 15 13.11 -9.04 4.21
C ILE A 15 11.73 -9.62 3.90
N TRP A 16 11.59 -10.40 2.82
CA TRP A 16 10.34 -11.00 2.39
C TRP A 16 9.69 -11.90 3.46
N ARG A 17 10.47 -12.80 4.08
CA ARG A 17 10.00 -13.73 5.12
C ARG A 17 9.57 -13.02 6.41
N THR A 18 10.23 -11.92 6.78
CA THR A 18 9.89 -11.17 8.01
C THR A 18 8.71 -10.22 7.81
N THR A 19 8.49 -9.71 6.58
CA THR A 19 7.43 -8.73 6.32
C THR A 19 6.13 -9.31 5.79
N LEU A 20 6.13 -10.50 5.16
CA LEU A 20 4.94 -11.06 4.46
C LEU A 20 4.42 -12.38 5.06
N GLY A 21 5.06 -12.92 6.11
CA GLY A 21 4.79 -14.27 6.63
C GLY A 21 3.53 -14.45 7.47
N CYS A 22 2.80 -13.40 7.83
CA CYS A 22 1.57 -13.49 8.61
C CYS A 22 0.57 -12.44 8.13
N HIS A 23 -0.52 -12.88 7.52
CA HIS A 23 -1.86 -12.31 7.77
C HIS A 23 -2.94 -13.20 7.16
N ARG A 24 -3.47 -14.09 8.00
CA ARG A 24 -4.74 -14.79 7.78
C ARG A 24 -5.86 -13.78 8.05
N ARG A 25 -6.45 -13.23 6.98
CA ARG A 25 -7.52 -12.22 7.01
C ARG A 25 -8.74 -12.66 7.84
N LYS A 26 -9.31 -11.70 8.58
CA LYS A 26 -10.76 -11.53 8.69
C LYS A 26 -11.10 -10.20 7.99
N PHE A 27 -12.05 -10.25 7.05
CA PHE A 27 -12.51 -9.08 6.29
C PHE A 27 -13.63 -8.36 7.05
N SER A 28 -13.57 -7.03 7.07
CA SER A 28 -14.74 -6.16 7.25
C SER A 28 -14.81 -5.22 6.04
N HIS A 29 -15.91 -5.25 5.29
CA HIS A 29 -16.12 -4.40 4.13
C HIS A 29 -16.49 -2.98 4.57
N GLY A 30 -15.65 -2.00 4.26
CA GLY A 30 -15.94 -0.59 4.45
C GLY A 30 -16.01 0.12 3.09
N THR A 31 -17.12 -0.05 2.37
CA THR A 31 -17.36 0.65 1.09
C THR A 31 -17.80 2.11 1.31
N TYR A 32 -18.31 2.44 2.49
CA TYR A 32 -18.81 3.77 2.85
C TYR A 32 -18.02 4.33 4.04
N ALA A 33 -17.80 5.65 4.09
CA ALA A 33 -17.03 6.26 5.17
C ALA A 33 -17.79 6.26 6.51
N ASN A 34 -19.11 6.16 6.47
CA ASN A 34 -20.01 6.04 7.62
C ASN A 34 -21.39 5.50 7.17
N GLU A 35 -22.17 4.96 8.11
CA GLU A 35 -23.53 4.41 7.86
C GLU A 35 -24.49 5.46 7.28
N ARG A 36 -24.28 6.74 7.59
CA ARG A 36 -25.13 7.83 7.11
C ARG A 36 -24.98 8.08 5.62
N GLU A 37 -23.77 7.97 5.09
CA GLU A 37 -23.49 8.05 3.65
C GLU A 37 -24.08 6.87 2.89
N GLU A 38 -23.99 5.67 3.46
CA GLU A 38 -24.63 4.47 2.92
C GLU A 38 -26.16 4.65 2.82
N GLN A 39 -26.78 5.15 3.89
CA GLN A 39 -28.22 5.40 3.92
C GLN A 39 -28.65 6.47 2.90
N ALA A 40 -27.92 7.59 2.81
CA ALA A 40 -28.22 8.66 1.86
C ALA A 40 -28.09 8.21 0.39
N TYR A 41 -27.14 7.30 0.12
CA TYR A 41 -27.00 6.66 -1.18
C TYR A 41 -28.23 5.80 -1.51
N TRP A 42 -28.65 4.93 -0.59
CA TRP A 42 -29.83 4.08 -0.78
C TRP A 42 -31.12 4.87 -0.97
N GLU A 43 -31.31 5.95 -0.20
CA GLU A 43 -32.47 6.84 -0.34
C GLU A 43 -32.49 7.55 -1.71
N SER A 44 -31.33 8.01 -2.18
CA SER A 44 -31.20 8.63 -3.51
C SER A 44 -31.50 7.62 -4.62
N ALA A 45 -30.98 6.39 -4.52
CA ALA A 45 -31.25 5.33 -5.48
C ALA A 45 -32.73 4.96 -5.54
N MET A 46 -33.41 4.85 -4.38
CA MET A 46 -34.86 4.62 -4.33
C MET A 46 -35.64 5.75 -5.00
N ARG A 47 -35.27 7.01 -4.74
CA ARG A 47 -35.96 8.18 -5.32
C ARG A 47 -35.87 8.19 -6.85
N TRP A 48 -34.71 7.90 -7.42
CA TRP A 48 -34.54 7.82 -8.88
C TRP A 48 -35.29 6.63 -9.50
N ASN A 49 -35.37 5.51 -8.79
CA ASN A 49 -36.16 4.36 -9.23
C ASN A 49 -37.66 4.69 -9.32
N LEU A 50 -38.18 5.43 -8.33
CA LEU A 50 -39.56 5.93 -8.36
C LEU A 50 -39.80 6.88 -9.55
N TYR A 51 -38.86 7.80 -9.83
CA TYR A 51 -38.94 8.68 -10.99
C TYR A 51 -38.98 7.90 -12.32
N LEU A 52 -38.15 6.87 -12.47
CA LEU A 52 -38.15 6.02 -13.66
C LEU A 52 -39.48 5.30 -13.85
N GLN A 53 -40.06 4.76 -12.78
CA GLN A 53 -41.38 4.10 -12.83
C GLN A 53 -42.51 5.06 -13.20
N THR A 54 -42.43 6.33 -12.79
CA THR A 54 -43.43 7.35 -13.15
C THR A 54 -43.25 7.93 -14.55
N SER A 55 -42.06 7.78 -15.16
CA SER A 55 -41.81 8.26 -16.51
C SER A 55 -42.51 7.35 -17.53
N GLY A 56 -43.33 7.93 -18.41
CA GLY A 56 -44.08 7.19 -19.45
C GLY A 56 -43.23 6.45 -20.48
N ALA A 57 -41.89 6.44 -20.32
CA ALA A 57 -40.93 5.74 -21.16
C ALA A 57 -41.08 4.20 -21.15
N MET A 58 -41.90 3.63 -20.26
CA MET A 58 -42.25 2.20 -20.30
C MET A 58 -43.35 1.83 -21.31
N LYS A 59 -44.03 2.80 -21.96
CA LYS A 59 -45.13 2.52 -22.90
C LYS A 59 -44.70 2.18 -24.32
N ASP A 60 -43.51 2.62 -24.72
CA ASP A 60 -42.99 2.39 -26.07
C ASP A 60 -41.99 1.23 -26.05
N TRP A 61 -42.44 0.04 -26.47
CA TRP A 61 -41.66 -1.21 -26.58
C TRP A 61 -40.51 -1.14 -27.61
N SER A 62 -40.30 0.01 -28.24
CA SER A 62 -39.27 0.25 -29.26
C SER A 62 -37.94 0.72 -28.67
N ILE A 63 -37.89 1.14 -27.40
CA ILE A 63 -36.66 1.63 -26.76
C ILE A 63 -36.29 0.63 -25.67
N PRO A 64 -35.03 0.15 -25.58
CA PRO A 64 -34.62 -0.76 -24.53
C PRO A 64 -34.86 -0.11 -23.16
N VAL A 65 -35.85 -0.63 -22.45
CA VAL A 65 -36.25 -0.15 -21.13
C VAL A 65 -35.15 -0.50 -20.14
N ILE A 66 -34.49 0.51 -19.59
CA ILE A 66 -33.53 0.34 -18.49
C ILE A 66 -34.36 0.01 -17.24
N THR A 67 -34.45 -1.29 -16.89
CA THR A 67 -35.28 -1.81 -15.79
C THR A 67 -34.69 -1.56 -14.41
N SER A 68 -33.40 -1.25 -14.32
CA SER A 68 -32.75 -0.86 -13.07
C SER A 68 -31.69 0.20 -13.35
N TYR A 69 -31.78 1.30 -12.62
CA TYR A 69 -30.72 2.30 -12.56
C TYR A 69 -29.95 2.09 -11.26
N THR A 70 -28.76 1.51 -11.37
CA THR A 70 -27.78 1.54 -10.29
C THR A 70 -26.89 2.75 -10.57
N PRO A 71 -27.04 3.87 -9.83
CA PRO A 71 -26.11 4.98 -9.97
C PRO A 71 -24.68 4.44 -9.76
N ALA A 72 -23.75 4.87 -10.61
CA ALA A 72 -22.35 4.55 -10.38
C ALA A 72 -21.99 5.01 -8.96
N PRO A 73 -21.42 4.15 -8.10
CA PRO A 73 -21.04 4.56 -6.76
C PRO A 73 -20.15 5.81 -6.87
N PRO A 74 -20.27 6.76 -5.93
CA PRO A 74 -19.41 7.93 -5.94
C PRO A 74 -17.97 7.46 -6.07
N ALA A 75 -17.23 8.03 -7.03
CA ALA A 75 -15.84 7.68 -7.24
C ALA A 75 -15.18 7.68 -5.85
N PRO A 76 -14.43 6.61 -5.49
CA PRO A 76 -13.75 6.59 -4.20
C PRO A 76 -13.02 7.92 -4.09
N ALA A 77 -13.16 8.59 -2.96
CA ALA A 77 -12.52 9.88 -2.73
C ALA A 77 -10.99 9.70 -2.72
N SER A 78 -10.40 9.44 -3.89
CA SER A 78 -8.98 9.40 -4.14
C SER A 78 -8.52 10.84 -4.28
N LYS A 79 -8.55 11.57 -3.17
CA LYS A 79 -7.68 12.73 -3.00
C LYS A 79 -6.28 12.25 -2.60
N LYS A 80 -5.61 11.42 -3.42
CA LYS A 80 -4.17 11.15 -3.29
C LYS A 80 -3.41 10.91 -4.61
N ASP A 81 -4.02 11.08 -5.79
CA ASP A 81 -3.33 10.73 -7.05
C ASP A 81 -2.39 11.82 -7.61
N GLY A 82 -1.91 12.73 -6.77
CA GLY A 82 -0.96 13.77 -7.19
C GLY A 82 0.52 13.44 -6.90
N ILE A 83 0.79 12.44 -6.06
CA ILE A 83 2.15 12.25 -5.51
C ILE A 83 2.77 10.91 -5.91
N GLU A 84 1.98 9.95 -6.38
CA GLU A 84 2.45 8.61 -6.71
C GLU A 84 3.27 8.56 -8.02
N ALA A 85 3.08 9.53 -8.92
CA ALA A 85 3.71 9.55 -10.24
C ALA A 85 5.17 10.06 -10.25
N THR A 86 5.65 10.72 -9.20
CA THR A 86 7.05 11.17 -9.15
C THR A 86 7.94 10.09 -8.55
N GLU A 87 8.82 9.52 -9.36
CA GLU A 87 9.81 8.57 -8.88
C GLU A 87 10.66 9.22 -7.77
N TYR A 88 10.60 8.65 -6.57
CA TYR A 88 11.36 9.16 -5.44
C TYR A 88 12.80 8.65 -5.45
N TYR A 89 13.75 9.57 -5.45
CA TYR A 89 15.17 9.25 -5.32
C TYR A 89 15.55 9.01 -3.86
N LEU A 90 15.97 7.78 -3.54
CA LEU A 90 16.54 7.43 -2.24
C LEU A 90 18.08 7.39 -2.32
N PRO A 91 18.81 8.23 -1.57
CA PRO A 91 20.27 8.14 -1.48
C PRO A 91 20.71 6.78 -0.92
N SER A 92 21.76 6.18 -1.50
CA SER A 92 22.22 4.84 -1.05
C SER A 92 22.72 4.85 0.40
N LYS A 93 23.30 5.96 0.88
CA LYS A 93 23.68 6.14 2.29
C LYS A 93 22.47 6.09 3.23
N ALA A 94 21.37 6.74 2.84
CA ALA A 94 20.12 6.73 3.59
C ALA A 94 19.53 5.32 3.68
N PHE A 95 19.61 4.54 2.59
CA PHE A 95 19.20 3.13 2.59
C PHE A 95 20.03 2.28 3.57
N CYS A 96 21.37 2.40 3.54
CA CYS A 96 22.23 1.69 4.49
C CYS A 96 21.91 2.05 5.95
N LYS A 97 21.67 3.33 6.21
CA LYS A 97 21.31 3.84 7.53
C LYS A 97 19.97 3.28 8.00
N TRP A 98 18.94 3.39 7.17
CA TRP A 98 17.62 2.81 7.44
C TRP A 98 17.71 1.31 7.73
N TYR A 99 18.47 0.57 6.92
CA TYR A 99 18.61 -0.88 7.10
C TYR A 99 19.24 -1.24 8.46
N ARG A 100 20.25 -0.48 8.91
CA ARG A 100 20.83 -0.65 10.26
C ARG A 100 19.85 -0.36 11.38
N MET A 101 18.98 0.64 11.20
CA MET A 101 17.96 1.01 12.19
C MET A 101 16.86 -0.05 12.30
N VAL A 102 16.39 -0.58 11.16
CA VAL A 102 15.26 -1.53 11.11
C VAL A 102 15.70 -2.98 11.37
N PHE A 103 16.91 -3.34 10.95
CA PHE A 103 17.46 -4.69 11.09
C PHE A 103 18.79 -4.67 11.86
N PRO A 104 18.79 -4.23 13.14
CA PRO A 104 20.02 -4.08 13.90
C PRO A 104 20.71 -5.41 14.18
N GLU A 105 19.95 -6.50 14.29
CA GLU A 105 20.45 -7.86 14.49
C GLU A 105 21.08 -8.47 13.23
N SER A 106 21.01 -7.78 12.09
CA SER A 106 21.52 -8.33 10.84
C SER A 106 23.04 -8.50 10.89
N PRO A 107 23.58 -9.70 10.63
CA PRO A 107 25.02 -9.93 10.62
C PRO A 107 25.72 -9.27 9.42
N HIS A 108 24.95 -8.87 8.40
CA HIS A 108 25.45 -8.34 7.14
C HIS A 108 24.69 -7.08 6.74
N TYR A 109 25.33 -5.93 6.97
CA TYR A 109 24.81 -4.65 6.49
C TYR A 109 25.18 -4.43 5.02
N PRO A 110 24.26 -3.91 4.20
CA PRO A 110 24.51 -3.68 2.78
C PRO A 110 25.60 -2.62 2.58
N THR A 111 26.53 -2.89 1.69
CA THR A 111 27.49 -1.89 1.20
C THR A 111 26.79 -0.87 0.29
N LEU A 112 27.44 0.26 -0.02
CA LEU A 112 26.84 1.29 -0.89
C LEU A 112 26.47 0.75 -2.28
N SER A 113 27.29 -0.15 -2.85
CA SER A 113 27.00 -0.77 -4.16
C SER A 113 25.82 -1.74 -4.08
N GLN A 114 25.71 -2.50 -2.98
CA GLN A 114 24.57 -3.37 -2.72
C GLN A 114 23.30 -2.56 -2.48
N ALA A 115 23.38 -1.47 -1.71
CA ALA A 115 22.26 -0.56 -1.45
C ALA A 115 21.71 0.06 -2.74
N GLN A 116 22.59 0.43 -3.68
CA GLN A 116 22.17 0.97 -4.98
C GLN A 116 21.32 -0.04 -5.78
N ARG A 117 21.61 -1.33 -5.66
CA ARG A 117 20.82 -2.41 -6.28
C ARG A 117 19.57 -2.73 -5.46
N LEU A 118 19.70 -2.86 -4.15
CA LEU A 118 18.58 -3.26 -3.28
C LEU A 118 17.44 -2.25 -3.29
N LYS A 119 17.75 -0.95 -3.33
CA LYS A 119 16.73 0.10 -3.31
C LYS A 119 15.81 0.12 -4.53
N THR A 120 16.19 -0.51 -5.66
CA THR A 120 15.36 -0.57 -6.86
C THR A 120 14.19 -1.54 -6.73
N HIS A 121 14.26 -2.46 -5.77
CA HIS A 121 13.17 -3.41 -5.49
C HIS A 121 12.03 -2.80 -4.67
N PHE A 122 12.16 -1.52 -4.28
CA PHE A 122 11.19 -0.82 -3.44
C PHE A 122 10.43 0.23 -4.25
N SER A 123 9.14 0.35 -3.97
CA SER A 123 8.28 1.36 -4.60
C SER A 123 8.72 2.78 -4.23
N SER A 124 8.27 3.79 -4.98
CA SER A 124 8.55 5.21 -4.67
C SER A 124 8.09 5.58 -3.25
N LEU A 125 6.94 5.06 -2.83
CA LEU A 125 6.39 5.24 -1.48
C LEU A 125 7.28 4.60 -0.41
N ASP A 126 7.74 3.37 -0.63
CA ASP A 126 8.68 2.70 0.29
C ASP A 126 9.97 3.49 0.39
N ARG A 127 10.53 3.91 -0.75
CA ARG A 127 11.77 4.68 -0.82
C ARG A 127 11.64 6.00 -0.05
N ARG A 128 10.49 6.65 -0.11
CA ARG A 128 10.20 7.86 0.68
C ARG A 128 10.13 7.55 2.17
N GLU A 129 9.42 6.49 2.56
CA GLU A 129 9.28 6.14 3.97
C GLU A 129 10.61 5.70 4.58
N MET A 130 11.41 4.92 3.85
CA MET A 130 12.79 4.59 4.22
C MET A 130 13.62 5.85 4.45
N HIS A 131 13.52 6.83 3.55
CA HIS A 131 14.25 8.08 3.69
C HIS A 131 13.77 8.87 4.91
N ARG A 132 12.45 8.96 5.14
CA ARG A 132 11.86 9.59 6.33
C ARG A 132 12.41 8.99 7.62
N MET A 133 12.36 7.66 7.73
CA MET A 133 12.87 6.94 8.89
C MET A 133 14.38 7.15 9.08
N SER A 134 15.17 7.12 8.00
CA SER A 134 16.62 7.34 8.07
C SER A 134 17.00 8.72 8.61
N ARG A 135 16.10 9.71 8.52
CA ARG A 135 16.29 11.06 9.05
C ARG A 135 15.87 11.22 10.51
N MET A 136 15.20 10.22 11.10
CA MET A 136 14.74 10.29 12.49
C MET A 136 15.87 10.22 13.51
N LEU A 137 17.03 9.68 13.13
CA LEU A 137 18.23 9.65 13.95
C LEU A 137 19.39 10.35 13.23
N SER A 138 20.39 10.82 13.98
CA SER A 138 21.62 11.35 13.41
C SER A 138 22.54 10.22 12.93
N ASP A 139 23.51 10.55 12.06
CA ASP A 139 24.50 9.57 11.57
C ASP A 139 25.41 9.09 12.70
N GLU A 140 25.79 9.97 13.62
CA GLU A 140 26.62 9.64 14.79
C GLU A 140 25.97 8.60 15.69
N VAL A 141 24.66 8.73 15.88
CA VAL A 141 23.87 7.75 16.63
C VAL A 141 23.89 6.43 15.86
N VAL A 142 23.44 6.39 14.60
CA VAL A 142 23.26 5.13 13.83
C VAL A 142 24.57 4.39 13.51
N PHE A 143 25.64 5.13 13.23
CA PHE A 143 26.95 4.56 12.87
C PHE A 143 27.93 4.52 14.04
N GLY A 144 27.56 5.05 15.21
CA GLY A 144 28.36 5.04 16.42
C GLY A 144 28.49 3.67 17.09
N THR A 145 29.21 3.63 18.20
CA THR A 145 29.65 2.40 18.88
C THR A 145 28.55 1.74 19.74
N HIS A 146 27.35 2.33 19.81
CA HIS A 146 26.23 1.80 20.60
C HIS A 146 25.58 0.60 19.89
N ARG A 147 25.72 -0.59 20.50
CA ARG A 147 25.33 -1.89 19.91
C ARG A 147 23.88 -2.32 20.13
N ARG A 148 23.06 -1.57 20.86
CA ARG A 148 21.65 -1.94 21.10
C ARG A 148 20.72 -0.88 20.53
N TRP A 149 20.32 -1.09 19.29
CA TRP A 149 19.21 -0.38 18.69
C TRP A 149 17.90 -0.89 19.26
N SER A 150 16.98 0.04 19.54
CA SER A 150 15.63 -0.32 19.92
C SER A 150 14.89 -0.98 18.75
N SER A 151 14.09 -2.00 19.05
CA SER A 151 13.19 -2.69 18.10
C SER A 151 12.09 -1.76 17.55
N ASP A 152 11.96 -0.54 18.09
CA ASP A 152 10.89 0.39 17.74
C ASP A 152 10.87 0.75 16.24
N TYR A 153 12.03 0.93 15.60
CA TYR A 153 12.08 1.22 14.17
C TYR A 153 11.68 0.01 13.32
N LYS A 154 11.96 -1.20 13.80
CA LYS A 154 11.46 -2.43 13.17
C LYS A 154 9.94 -2.48 13.25
N ALA A 155 9.35 -2.17 14.41
CA ALA A 155 7.91 -2.10 14.58
C ALA A 155 7.27 -1.04 13.68
N MET A 156 7.86 0.17 13.60
CA MET A 156 7.40 1.22 12.69
C MET A 156 7.39 0.78 11.22
N TRP A 157 8.45 0.09 10.79
CA TRP A 157 8.53 -0.43 9.43
C TRP A 157 7.47 -1.52 9.17
N MET A 158 7.23 -2.41 10.13
CA MET A 158 6.19 -3.44 10.02
C MET A 158 4.79 -2.83 9.93
N LEU A 159 4.49 -1.81 10.74
CA LEU A 159 3.21 -1.08 10.67
C LEU A 159 3.01 -0.37 9.33
N TRP A 160 4.09 0.18 8.75
CA TRP A 160 4.04 0.74 7.39
C TRP A 160 3.70 -0.33 6.35
N MET A 161 4.36 -1.49 6.42
CA MET A 161 4.10 -2.61 5.50
C MET A 161 2.68 -3.14 5.62
N GLU A 162 2.15 -3.25 6.85
CA GLU A 162 0.77 -3.66 7.11
C GLU A 162 -0.23 -2.67 6.50
N LYS A 163 -0.05 -1.37 6.76
CA LYS A 163 -0.89 -0.31 6.19
C LYS A 163 -0.86 -0.34 4.66
N LYS A 164 0.32 -0.41 4.06
CA LYS A 164 0.49 -0.45 2.60
C LYS A 164 -0.15 -1.70 1.99
N SER A 165 -0.09 -2.85 2.66
CA SER A 165 -0.73 -4.08 2.18
C SER A 165 -2.26 -3.99 2.13
N ALA A 166 -2.87 -3.14 2.96
CA ALA A 166 -4.31 -2.86 2.91
C ALA A 166 -4.68 -2.04 1.66
N ASP A 167 -3.80 -1.15 1.21
CA ASP A 167 -4.03 -0.28 0.06
C ASP A 167 -3.84 -1.00 -1.30
N VAL A 168 -3.06 -2.10 -1.35
CA VAL A 168 -2.76 -2.88 -2.59
C VAL A 168 -3.62 -4.15 -2.71
N ALA A 169 -4.90 -4.08 -2.32
CA ALA A 169 -5.82 -5.20 -2.53
C ALA A 169 -6.15 -5.35 -4.02
N ILE A 170 -5.45 -6.24 -4.73
CA ILE A 170 -5.81 -6.65 -6.09
C ILE A 170 -7.14 -7.41 -6.02
N VAL A 171 -8.23 -6.75 -6.42
CA VAL A 171 -9.56 -7.36 -6.57
C VAL A 171 -9.57 -8.10 -7.90
N PHE A 172 -9.43 -9.42 -7.87
CA PHE A 172 -9.78 -10.25 -9.02
C PHE A 172 -11.30 -10.37 -9.09
N VAL A 173 -11.93 -9.60 -9.98
CA VAL A 173 -13.33 -9.82 -10.34
C VAL A 173 -13.35 -11.03 -11.27
N ASN A 174 -13.73 -12.19 -10.75
CA ASN A 174 -14.03 -13.35 -11.58
C ASN A 174 -15.29 -13.03 -12.38
N GLN A 175 -15.13 -12.80 -13.68
CA GLN A 175 -16.26 -12.84 -14.62
C GLN A 175 -16.56 -14.31 -14.90
N SER A 176 -17.57 -14.86 -14.23
CA SER A 176 -18.19 -16.12 -14.61
C SER A 176 -19.10 -15.87 -15.82
N GLN A 177 -18.76 -16.47 -16.96
CA GLN A 177 -19.64 -16.65 -18.12
C GLN A 177 -20.77 -17.63 -17.81
#